data_AF-A0A939AR41-F1
#
_entry.id   AF-A0A939AR41-F1
#
_cell.length_a   1.000
_cell.length_b   1.000
_cell.length_c   1.000
_cell.angle_alpha   90.00
_cell.angle_beta   90.00
_cell.angle_gamma   90.00
#
_symmetry.space_group_name_H-M   'P 1'
#
loop_
_entity.id
_entity.type
_entity.pdbx_description
1 polymer ?
#
loop_
_entity_poly.entity_id
_entity_poly.type
_entity_poly.pdbx_seq_one_letter_code
_entity_poly.pdbx_strand_id
1 'polypeptide(L)'
;MSSLTTYNALGEIAAAEFADIVVSAQVLCLPTGDPLKLRLDLVDHSLLDVFLSSSGRYSYHWERRLIAAGDLYRHDNAPHDWWRHVATFPRHFHDGSEGNVVESHLDPNPEHAIRQVLTFVRQKLTT
;
A
#
# COMPACT_ATOMS: atom_id res chain seq x y z
N MET A 1 -16.78 3.39 -9.50
CA MET A 1 -15.62 3.80 -10.32
C MET A 1 -14.86 2.55 -10.72
N SER A 2 -14.19 2.53 -11.88
CA SER A 2 -13.33 1.41 -12.25
C SER A 2 -12.05 1.42 -11.43
N SER A 3 -11.41 0.26 -11.27
CA SER A 3 -10.10 0.15 -10.61
C SER A 3 -9.04 1.03 -11.27
N LEU A 4 -9.07 1.18 -12.60
CA LEU A 4 -8.15 2.08 -13.33
C LEU A 4 -8.35 3.55 -12.93
N THR A 5 -9.59 4.04 -12.89
CA THR A 5 -9.88 5.42 -12.47
C THR A 5 -9.39 5.66 -11.04
N THR A 6 -9.63 4.70 -10.13
CA THR A 6 -9.14 4.80 -8.76
C THR A 6 -7.61 4.82 -8.73
N TYR A 7 -6.92 3.91 -9.40
CA TYR A 7 -5.45 3.90 -9.40
C TYR A 7 -4.84 5.17 -9.98
N ASN A 8 -5.43 5.76 -11.03
CA ASN A 8 -4.97 7.04 -11.56
C ASN A 8 -5.11 8.16 -10.52
N ALA A 9 -6.26 8.26 -9.85
CA ALA A 9 -6.47 9.26 -8.79
C ALA A 9 -5.47 9.09 -7.63
N LEU A 10 -5.20 7.85 -7.20
CA LEU A 10 -4.20 7.59 -6.17
C LEU A 10 -2.78 7.95 -6.62
N GLY A 11 -2.44 7.68 -7.89
CA GLY A 11 -1.17 8.07 -8.49
C GLY A 11 -1.00 9.59 -8.57
N GLU A 12 -2.06 10.33 -8.93
CA GLU A 12 -2.07 11.80 -8.94
C GLU A 12 -1.85 12.38 -7.54
N ILE A 13 -2.53 11.84 -6.52
CA ILE A 13 -2.32 12.23 -5.11
C ILE A 13 -0.87 11.97 -4.70
N ALA A 14 -0.34 10.78 -5.01
CA ALA A 14 1.03 10.42 -4.68
C ALA A 14 2.05 11.37 -5.32
N ALA A 15 1.88 11.67 -6.62
CA ALA A 15 2.77 12.55 -7.36
C ALA A 15 2.66 14.01 -6.94
N ALA A 16 1.46 14.50 -6.59
CA ALA A 16 1.24 15.90 -6.25
C ALA A 16 1.59 16.23 -4.79
N GLU A 17 1.22 15.36 -3.85
CA GLU A 17 1.34 15.61 -2.40
C GLU A 17 2.61 15.00 -1.79
N PHE A 18 3.24 14.04 -2.47
CA PHE A 18 4.39 13.28 -1.98
C PHE A 18 5.57 13.23 -2.96
N ALA A 19 5.73 14.27 -3.78
CA ALA A 19 6.80 14.39 -4.77
C ALA A 19 8.24 14.33 -4.22
N ASP A 20 8.42 14.55 -2.92
CA ASP A 20 9.69 14.45 -2.21
C ASP A 20 10.11 13.00 -1.91
N ILE A 21 9.15 12.04 -1.89
CA ILE A 21 9.42 10.62 -1.61
C ILE A 21 8.95 9.67 -2.72
N VAL A 22 8.05 10.10 -3.59
CA VAL A 22 7.54 9.32 -4.74
C VAL A 22 8.26 9.75 -6.01
N VAL A 23 9.02 8.82 -6.58
CA VAL A 23 9.78 9.03 -7.82
C VAL A 23 8.90 8.81 -9.04
N SER A 24 8.05 7.78 -9.00
CA SER A 24 7.22 7.38 -10.13
C SER A 24 5.94 6.67 -9.65
N ALA A 25 4.89 6.74 -10.47
CA ALA A 25 3.62 6.07 -10.25
C ALA A 25 3.18 5.37 -11.53
N GLN A 26 2.98 4.04 -11.48
CA GLN A 26 2.61 3.23 -12.65
C GLN A 26 1.45 2.29 -12.33
N VAL A 27 0.41 2.31 -13.17
CA VAL A 27 -0.61 1.25 -13.16
C VAL A 27 -0.08 0.06 -13.95
N LEU A 28 0.15 -1.04 -13.25
CA LEU A 28 0.50 -2.31 -13.87
C LEU A 28 -0.79 -3.01 -14.32
N CYS A 29 -0.78 -3.56 -15.53
CA CYS A 29 -1.92 -4.27 -16.12
C CYS A 29 -1.59 -5.75 -16.36
N LEU A 30 -2.62 -6.58 -16.37
CA LEU A 30 -2.56 -7.96 -16.86
C LEU A 30 -2.35 -7.97 -18.38
N PRO A 31 -1.94 -9.10 -18.98
CA PRO A 31 -1.86 -9.25 -20.44
C PRO A 31 -3.18 -8.98 -21.17
N THR A 32 -4.31 -9.12 -20.47
CA THR A 32 -5.66 -8.80 -20.97
C THR A 32 -5.94 -7.30 -21.07
N GLY A 33 -5.07 -6.45 -20.49
CA GLY A 33 -5.24 -5.01 -20.36
C GLY A 33 -5.92 -4.56 -19.07
N ASP A 34 -6.44 -5.50 -18.27
CA ASP A 34 -7.10 -5.17 -17.01
C ASP A 34 -6.09 -4.62 -15.98
N PRO A 35 -6.42 -3.55 -15.24
CA PRO A 35 -5.54 -2.99 -14.22
C PRO A 35 -5.35 -3.99 -13.07
N LEU A 36 -4.09 -4.31 -12.77
CA LEU A 36 -3.69 -5.23 -11.71
C LEU A 36 -3.46 -4.48 -10.39
N LYS A 37 -2.58 -3.48 -10.39
CA LYS A 37 -2.19 -2.70 -9.21
C LYS A 37 -1.54 -1.38 -9.60
N LEU A 38 -1.54 -0.43 -8.68
CA LEU A 38 -0.68 0.75 -8.74
C LEU A 38 0.66 0.40 -8.07
N ARG A 39 1.77 0.72 -8.73
CA ARG A 39 3.12 0.65 -8.17
C ARG A 39 3.69 2.05 -8.05
N LEU A 40 4.23 2.37 -6.89
CA LEU A 40 5.00 3.59 -6.65
C LEU A 40 6.46 3.22 -6.42
N ASP A 41 7.36 3.86 -7.16
CA ASP A 41 8.79 3.81 -6.89
C ASP A 41 9.14 4.92 -5.89
N LEU A 42 9.86 4.56 -4.83
CA LEU A 42 10.22 5.48 -3.76
C LEU A 42 11.70 5.90 -3.83
N VAL A 43 12.03 7.04 -3.23
CA VAL A 43 13.37 7.64 -3.31
C VAL A 43 14.50 6.78 -2.71
N ASP A 44 14.18 5.84 -1.81
CA ASP A 44 15.14 4.88 -1.24
C ASP A 44 15.27 3.61 -2.09
N HIS A 45 14.76 3.62 -3.32
CA HIS A 45 14.70 2.49 -4.25
C HIS A 45 13.80 1.32 -3.80
N SER A 46 12.97 1.53 -2.78
CA SER A 46 11.91 0.59 -2.41
C SER A 46 10.64 0.79 -3.23
N LEU A 47 9.69 -0.14 -3.09
CA LEU A 47 8.44 -0.16 -3.87
C LEU A 47 7.22 -0.16 -2.94
N LEU A 48 6.21 0.65 -3.27
CA LEU A 48 4.88 0.54 -2.67
C LEU A 48 3.88 0.06 -3.73
N ASP A 49 3.37 -1.15 -3.54
CA ASP A 49 2.31 -1.74 -4.36
C ASP A 49 0.93 -1.54 -3.69
N VAL A 50 -0.04 -1.03 -4.45
CA VAL A 50 -1.44 -0.84 -4.04
C VAL A 50 -2.35 -1.70 -4.90
N PHE A 51 -3.01 -2.66 -4.27
CA PHE A 51 -4.02 -3.53 -4.87
C PHE A 51 -5.40 -3.22 -4.27
N LEU A 52 -6.41 -3.07 -5.13
CA LEU A 52 -7.81 -2.87 -4.77
C LEU A 52 -8.69 -3.79 -5.61
N SER A 53 -9.65 -4.47 -4.99
CA SER A 53 -10.67 -5.27 -5.70
C SER A 53 -12.07 -4.67 -5.57
N SER A 54 -12.94 -5.03 -6.51
CA SER A 54 -14.38 -4.71 -6.44
C SER A 54 -15.11 -5.37 -5.26
N SER A 55 -14.55 -6.45 -4.70
CA SER A 55 -15.07 -7.11 -3.50
C SER A 55 -14.61 -6.44 -2.18
N GLY A 56 -13.90 -5.31 -2.27
CA GLY A 56 -13.39 -4.59 -1.10
C GLY A 56 -12.11 -5.18 -0.51
N ARG A 57 -11.46 -6.13 -1.20
CA ARG A 57 -10.13 -6.64 -0.84
C ARG A 57 -9.11 -5.57 -1.16
N TYR A 58 -8.13 -5.37 -0.29
CA TYR A 58 -7.04 -4.44 -0.57
C TYR A 58 -5.71 -4.93 -0.01
N SER A 59 -4.63 -4.35 -0.54
CA SER A 59 -3.29 -4.45 0.02
C SER A 59 -2.51 -3.19 -0.33
N TYR A 60 -1.94 -2.53 0.68
CA TYR A 60 -0.94 -1.47 0.55
C TYR A 60 0.36 -2.05 1.08
N HIS A 61 1.24 -2.46 0.18
CA HIS A 61 2.44 -3.23 0.49
C HIS A 61 3.71 -2.45 0.15
N TRP A 62 4.37 -1.95 1.18
CA TRP A 62 5.69 -1.36 1.08
C TRP A 62 6.77 -2.43 1.25
N GLU A 63 7.41 -2.77 0.14
CA GLU A 63 8.44 -3.82 0.05
C GLU A 63 9.83 -3.20 0.12
N ARG A 64 10.58 -3.54 1.18
CA ARG A 64 11.96 -3.06 1.40
C ARG A 64 12.95 -4.19 1.66
N ARG A 65 12.53 -5.47 1.54
CA ARG A 65 13.42 -6.62 1.78
C ARG A 65 14.55 -6.76 0.76
N LEU A 66 14.39 -6.14 -0.42
CA LEU A 66 15.40 -6.14 -1.47
C LEU A 66 16.41 -4.98 -1.36
N ILE A 67 16.21 -4.07 -0.40
CA ILE A 67 17.17 -3.00 -0.09
C ILE A 67 17.79 -3.23 1.29
N ALA A 68 18.76 -2.39 1.66
CA ALA A 68 19.50 -2.54 2.92
C ALA A 68 18.62 -2.52 4.19
N ALA A 69 17.43 -1.92 4.13
CA ALA A 69 16.51 -1.86 5.27
C ALA A 69 15.97 -3.23 5.69
N GLY A 70 15.74 -4.14 4.74
CA GLY A 70 15.38 -5.54 5.02
C GLY A 70 13.99 -5.76 5.64
N ASP A 71 13.18 -4.73 5.82
CA ASP A 71 11.84 -4.78 6.41
C ASP A 71 10.72 -4.73 5.36
N LEU A 72 9.48 -4.87 5.79
CA LEU A 72 8.29 -4.63 4.96
C LEU A 72 7.17 -4.08 5.82
N TYR A 73 6.26 -3.34 5.18
CA TYR A 73 5.05 -2.86 5.84
C TYR A 73 3.86 -3.17 4.95
N ARG A 74 2.82 -3.80 5.48
CA ARG A 74 1.64 -4.15 4.67
C ARG A 74 0.34 -3.98 5.43
N HIS A 75 -0.49 -3.06 4.97
CA HIS A 75 -1.90 -3.04 5.36
C HIS A 75 -2.69 -3.86 4.36
N ASP A 76 -3.32 -4.93 4.81
CA ASP A 76 -4.24 -5.69 3.97
C ASP A 76 -5.42 -6.20 4.80
N ASN A 77 -6.40 -6.82 4.12
CA ASN A 77 -7.57 -7.34 4.79
C ASN A 77 -7.80 -8.84 4.57
N ALA A 78 -6.79 -9.62 4.17
CA ALA A 78 -6.92 -11.08 3.99
C ALA A 78 -7.44 -11.77 5.25
N PRO A 79 -8.52 -12.57 5.16
CA PRO A 79 -9.13 -13.18 6.34
C PRO A 79 -8.33 -14.43 6.75
N HIS A 80 -7.02 -14.26 6.97
CA HIS A 80 -6.16 -15.33 7.44
C HIS A 80 -6.56 -15.70 8.87
N ASP A 81 -6.91 -16.97 9.10
CA ASP A 81 -7.44 -17.41 10.39
C ASP A 81 -6.49 -17.14 11.57
N TRP A 82 -5.17 -17.12 11.32
CA TRP A 82 -4.16 -16.76 12.32
C TRP A 82 -4.37 -15.37 12.94
N TRP A 83 -4.95 -14.43 12.19
CA TRP A 83 -5.11 -13.02 12.59
C TRP A 83 -6.50 -12.70 13.17
N ARG A 84 -7.35 -13.71 13.41
CA ARG A 84 -8.70 -13.52 13.99
C ARG A 84 -8.70 -12.81 15.35
N HIS A 85 -7.57 -12.81 16.05
CA HIS A 85 -7.41 -12.15 17.34
C HIS A 85 -7.16 -10.64 17.22
N VAL A 86 -6.87 -10.11 16.02
CA VAL A 86 -6.67 -8.68 15.78
C VAL A 86 -8.03 -7.97 15.84
N ALA A 87 -8.16 -6.89 16.62
CA ALA A 87 -9.45 -6.22 16.83
C ALA A 87 -10.08 -5.68 15.53
N THR A 88 -9.24 -5.30 14.56
CA THR A 88 -9.68 -4.80 13.24
C THR A 88 -9.93 -5.90 12.20
N PHE A 89 -9.86 -7.19 12.58
CA PHE A 89 -10.01 -8.32 11.67
C PHE A 89 -11.27 -8.16 10.78
N PRO A 90 -11.16 -8.37 9.46
CA PRO A 90 -10.03 -8.98 8.75
C PRO A 90 -8.89 -8.02 8.39
N ARG A 91 -9.05 -6.71 8.67
CA ARG A 91 -8.00 -5.72 8.44
C ARG A 91 -6.87 -5.90 9.44
N HIS A 92 -5.65 -5.90 8.96
CA HIS A 92 -4.46 -6.03 9.78
C HIS A 92 -3.28 -5.32 9.13
N PHE A 93 -2.25 -5.05 9.93
CA PHE A 93 -1.03 -4.39 9.51
C PHE A 93 0.18 -5.26 9.87
N HIS A 94 0.96 -5.63 8.87
CA HIS A 94 2.29 -6.21 9.04
C HIS A 94 3.28 -5.07 9.27
N ASP A 95 3.84 -4.97 10.48
CA ASP A 95 4.71 -3.87 10.91
C ASP A 95 6.18 -4.31 10.96
N GLY A 96 6.92 -4.01 9.91
CA GLY A 96 8.35 -4.33 9.76
C GLY A 96 8.65 -5.78 9.36
N SER A 97 7.72 -6.72 9.53
CA SER A 97 7.87 -8.12 9.11
C SER A 97 6.54 -8.80 8.85
N GLU A 98 6.53 -9.91 8.11
CA GLU A 98 5.32 -10.72 7.88
C GLU A 98 4.68 -11.21 9.20
N GLY A 99 5.49 -11.47 10.23
CA GLY A 99 5.02 -12.07 11.49
C GLY A 99 4.57 -11.07 12.56
N ASN A 100 4.95 -9.80 12.44
CA ASN A 100 4.54 -8.77 13.40
C ASN A 100 3.22 -8.13 12.95
N VAL A 101 2.10 -8.74 13.36
CA VAL A 101 0.76 -8.33 12.93
C VAL A 101 0.05 -7.55 14.02
N VAL A 102 -0.37 -6.34 13.68
CA VAL A 102 -1.10 -5.42 14.57
C VAL A 102 -2.38 -4.90 13.89
N GLU A 103 -3.14 -4.09 14.61
CA GLU A 103 -4.36 -3.48 14.10
C GLU A 103 -4.09 -2.53 12.92
N SER A 104 -4.96 -2.55 11.93
CA SER A 104 -4.93 -1.61 10.80
C SER A 104 -6.10 -0.65 10.89
N HIS A 105 -5.77 0.62 11.12
CA HIS A 105 -6.73 1.72 11.23
C HIS A 105 -6.81 2.59 9.96
N LEU A 106 -6.44 2.03 8.80
CA LEU A 106 -6.60 2.73 7.52
C LEU A 106 -8.05 3.13 7.27
N ASP A 107 -8.22 4.34 6.75
CA ASP A 107 -9.49 4.85 6.27
C ASP A 107 -10.04 3.95 5.15
N PRO A 108 -11.34 3.62 5.13
CA PRO A 108 -11.93 2.84 4.06
C PRO A 108 -11.93 3.55 2.70
N ASN A 109 -11.80 4.87 2.65
CA ASN A 109 -11.63 5.64 1.41
C ASN A 109 -10.19 5.50 0.89
N PRO A 110 -9.98 4.96 -0.33
CA PRO A 110 -8.64 4.75 -0.89
C PRO A 110 -7.77 6.01 -0.97
N GLU A 111 -8.37 7.18 -1.24
CA GLU A 111 -7.65 8.45 -1.33
C GLU A 111 -7.16 8.95 0.04
N HIS A 112 -7.91 8.66 1.11
CA HIS A 112 -7.44 8.92 2.48
C HIS A 112 -6.40 7.88 2.90
N ALA A 113 -6.64 6.60 2.59
CA ALA A 113 -5.73 5.51 2.90
C ALA A 113 -4.35 5.71 2.27
N ILE A 114 -4.27 6.09 0.98
CA ILE A 114 -2.97 6.33 0.33
C ILE A 114 -2.19 7.47 0.99
N ARG A 115 -2.89 8.53 1.43
CA ARG A 115 -2.25 9.62 2.18
C ARG A 115 -1.72 9.16 3.53
N GLN A 116 -2.49 8.35 4.26
CA GLN A 116 -2.03 7.76 5.52
C GLN A 116 -0.78 6.89 5.33
N VAL A 117 -0.78 6.03 4.31
CA VAL A 117 0.37 5.16 3.98
C VAL A 117 1.58 5.99 3.56
N LEU A 118 1.44 6.95 2.65
CA LEU A 118 2.58 7.77 2.20
C LEU A 118 3.09 8.71 3.29
N THR A 119 2.23 9.19 4.20
CA THR A 119 2.66 9.93 5.39
C THR A 119 3.54 9.06 6.29
N PHE A 120 3.13 7.81 6.53
CA PHE A 120 3.93 6.85 7.28
C PHE A 120 5.28 6.56 6.61
N VAL A 121 5.28 6.32 5.29
CA VAL A 121 6.51 6.13 4.50
C VAL A 121 7.44 7.33 4.64
N ARG A 122 6.92 8.55 4.42
CA ARG A 122 7.72 9.79 4.52
C ARG A 122 8.37 9.95 5.89
N GLN A 123 7.61 9.68 6.96
CA GLN A 123 8.14 9.70 8.32
C GLN A 123 9.28 8.71 8.51
N LYS A 124 9.10 7.47 8.06
CA LYS A 124 10.12 6.40 8.17
C LYS A 124 11.39 6.70 7.39
N LEU A 125 11.30 7.36 6.23
CA LEU A 125 12.47 7.74 5.43
C LEU A 125 13.26 8.93 6.00
N THR A 126 12.68 9.68 6.93
CA THR A 126 13.32 10.86 7.56
C THR A 126 14.03 10.51 8.88
N THR A 127 13.77 9.34 9.44
CA THR A 127 14.43 8.77 10.63
C THR A 127 15.64 7.93 10.27
#